data_AF-A0A7D9IBT0-F1
#
_entry.id   AF-A0A7D9IBT0-F1
#
_cell.length_a   1.000
_cell.length_b   1.000
_cell.length_c   1.000
_cell.angle_alpha   90.00
_cell.angle_beta   90.00
_cell.angle_gamma   90.00
#
_symmetry.space_group_name_H-M   'P 1'
#
loop_
_entity.id
_entity.type
_entity.pdbx_description
1 polymer ?
#
loop_
_entity_poly.entity_id
_entity_poly.type
_entity_poly.pdbx_seq_one_letter_code
_entity_poly.pdbx_strand_id
1 'polypeptide(L)'
;MFSKILLVLGVVLVISALGSALECNVCDYWTSQPKEQQKCTSRTVTCSFGFDYCYTLSGTYQNGTDVVERSCSGNSVACHNTEATCFILAIKYGLKSCAFECCNTDNCNNYTPSRETGINYTPSSATGVMMTKFTLSMMVIVGLIFA
;
A
#
# COMPACT_ATOMS: atom_id res chain seq x y z
N MET A 1 39.19 -46.38 21.48
CA MET A 1 39.04 -45.15 22.30
C MET A 1 38.65 -43.94 21.45
N PHE A 2 37.60 -44.03 20.61
CA PHE A 2 37.17 -42.94 19.71
C PHE A 2 35.64 -42.77 19.70
N SER A 3 34.98 -42.93 20.85
CA SER A 3 33.51 -43.00 20.92
C SER A 3 32.88 -42.01 21.90
N LYS A 4 33.56 -40.87 22.16
CA LYS A 4 33.05 -39.84 23.09
C LYS A 4 33.12 -38.39 22.57
N ILE A 5 33.55 -38.16 21.33
CA ILE A 5 33.75 -36.80 20.77
C ILE A 5 32.69 -36.45 19.70
N LEU A 6 31.57 -37.17 19.64
CA LEU A 6 30.46 -36.89 18.70
C LEU A 6 29.15 -36.50 19.41
N LEU A 7 29.24 -35.96 20.63
CA LEU A 7 28.10 -35.50 21.42
C LEU A 7 28.31 -34.08 21.99
N VAL A 8 29.02 -33.23 21.25
CA VAL A 8 29.12 -31.78 21.53
C VAL A 8 28.90 -30.98 20.23
N LEU A 9 27.97 -31.45 19.40
CA LEU A 9 27.51 -30.79 18.16
C LEU A 9 25.97 -30.78 18.07
N GLY A 10 25.30 -30.90 19.21
CA GLY A 10 23.86 -30.73 19.33
C GLY A 10 23.58 -29.64 20.36
N VAL A 11 22.73 -28.67 20.01
CA VAL A 11 22.22 -27.60 20.87
C VAL A 11 23.11 -26.35 20.98
N VAL A 12 23.56 -25.75 19.88
CA VAL A 12 23.60 -24.26 19.76
C VAL A 12 23.54 -23.93 18.26
N LEU A 13 22.35 -23.59 17.75
CA LEU A 13 22.11 -22.70 16.58
C LEU A 13 20.60 -22.69 16.23
N VAL A 14 19.72 -22.60 17.24
CA VAL A 14 18.29 -22.26 17.04
C VAL A 14 18.00 -20.97 17.80
N ILE A 15 18.82 -19.96 17.55
CA ILE A 15 18.62 -18.55 17.92
C ILE A 15 19.36 -17.86 16.77
N SER A 16 18.77 -17.16 15.82
CA SER A 16 17.69 -16.16 15.91
C SER A 16 17.27 -15.82 14.49
N ALA A 17 16.04 -16.16 14.11
CA ALA A 17 15.32 -15.47 13.05
C ALA A 17 13.93 -15.07 13.57
N LEU A 18 13.87 -14.63 14.83
CA LEU A 18 12.85 -13.67 15.24
C LEU A 18 13.31 -12.37 14.60
N GLY A 19 12.95 -12.16 13.33
CA GLY A 19 13.09 -10.85 12.71
C GLY A 19 12.47 -9.83 13.65
N SER A 20 13.21 -8.78 13.97
CA SER A 20 12.68 -7.66 14.73
C SER A 20 11.38 -7.21 14.07
N ALA A 21 10.30 -7.15 14.84
CA ALA A 21 9.03 -6.66 14.34
C ALA A 21 9.21 -5.21 13.87
N LEU A 22 8.88 -4.94 12.62
CA LEU A 22 9.06 -3.64 11.97
C LEU A 22 8.44 -2.52 12.81
N GLU A 23 9.12 -1.40 12.96
CA GLU A 23 8.55 -0.20 13.59
C GLU A 23 8.12 0.82 12.54
N CYS A 24 6.95 1.43 12.71
CA CYS A 24 6.44 2.46 11.79
C CYS A 24 5.92 3.68 12.54
N ASN A 25 5.98 4.85 11.91
CA ASN A 25 5.29 6.03 12.39
C ASN A 25 3.80 5.89 12.11
N VAL A 26 2.97 6.21 13.11
CA VAL A 26 1.51 6.25 12.97
C VAL A 26 1.00 7.65 13.26
N CYS A 27 0.20 8.16 12.32
CA CYS A 27 -0.61 9.35 12.51
C CYS A 27 -1.68 9.44 11.42
N ASP A 28 -2.73 10.18 11.74
CA ASP A 28 -3.75 10.61 10.80
C ASP A 28 -4.05 12.08 11.11
N TYR A 29 -4.06 12.92 10.09
CA TYR A 29 -4.54 14.29 10.21
C TYR A 29 -5.22 14.77 8.93
N TRP A 30 -6.25 15.58 9.18
CA TRP A 30 -7.15 16.14 8.18
C TRP A 30 -7.06 17.65 8.32
N THR A 31 -6.61 18.34 7.30
CA THR A 31 -6.40 19.78 7.42
C THR A 31 -6.57 20.51 6.10
N SER A 32 -7.05 21.73 6.20
CA SER A 32 -7.05 22.69 5.09
C SER A 32 -5.81 23.61 5.16
N GLN A 33 -4.93 23.42 6.14
CA GLN A 33 -3.73 24.26 6.34
C GLN A 33 -2.58 23.86 5.40
N PRO A 34 -1.66 24.80 5.08
CA PRO A 34 -0.54 24.57 4.17
C PRO A 34 0.34 23.39 4.59
N LYS A 35 0.75 22.59 3.60
CA LYS A 35 1.52 21.34 3.75
C LYS A 35 2.76 21.42 4.65
N GLU A 36 3.42 22.57 4.69
CA GLU A 36 4.68 22.77 5.42
C GLU A 36 4.52 22.74 6.96
N GLN A 37 3.29 22.94 7.45
CA GLN A 37 2.97 22.88 8.89
C GLN A 37 2.52 21.49 9.35
N GLN A 38 2.42 20.54 8.43
CA GLN A 38 1.87 19.21 8.67
C GLN A 38 2.94 18.23 9.15
N LYS A 39 3.51 18.50 10.33
CA LYS A 39 4.37 17.54 11.02
C LYS A 39 3.50 16.58 11.82
N CYS A 40 3.35 15.36 11.31
CA CYS A 40 2.94 14.20 12.09
C CYS A 40 3.70 14.24 13.44
N THR A 41 2.99 14.39 14.55
CA THR A 41 3.59 14.24 15.89
C THR A 41 3.71 12.74 16.11
N SER A 42 4.73 12.13 15.48
CA SER A 42 4.79 10.71 15.22
C SER A 42 4.77 9.89 16.51
N ARG A 43 3.77 9.00 16.61
CA ARG A 43 3.82 7.88 17.55
C ARG A 43 4.40 6.70 16.79
N THR A 44 5.57 6.22 17.19
CA THR A 44 6.11 4.96 16.68
C THR A 44 5.35 3.80 17.27
N VAL A 45 5.01 2.81 16.44
CA VAL A 45 4.42 1.54 16.87
C VAL A 45 5.22 0.38 16.30
N THR A 46 5.33 -0.69 17.08
CA THR A 46 5.78 -1.98 16.59
C THR A 46 4.65 -2.64 15.81
N CYS A 47 4.88 -2.98 14.55
CA CYS A 47 3.91 -3.62 13.68
C CYS A 47 3.63 -5.06 14.13
N SER A 48 2.37 -5.46 14.04
CA SER A 48 1.95 -6.83 14.31
C SER A 48 2.54 -7.81 13.29
N PHE A 49 2.59 -9.09 13.65
CA PHE A 49 3.02 -10.14 12.72
C PHE A 49 2.24 -10.09 11.40
N GLY A 50 2.96 -10.18 10.28
CA GLY A 50 2.41 -10.06 8.93
C GLY A 50 2.22 -8.62 8.44
N PHE A 51 2.61 -7.61 9.22
CA PHE A 51 2.66 -6.20 8.82
C PHE A 51 4.10 -5.76 8.51
N ASP A 52 4.58 -6.18 7.35
CA ASP A 52 6.00 -6.08 6.97
C ASP A 52 6.36 -4.79 6.21
N TYR A 53 5.43 -3.83 6.14
CA TYR A 53 5.64 -2.53 5.51
C TYR A 53 5.11 -1.40 6.38
N CYS A 54 5.77 -0.25 6.33
CA CYS A 54 5.17 1.04 6.65
C CYS A 54 4.57 1.63 5.38
N TYR A 55 3.46 2.34 5.51
CA TYR A 55 2.93 3.18 4.42
C TYR A 55 2.77 4.63 4.83
N THR A 56 2.78 5.49 3.81
CA THR A 56 2.27 6.85 3.86
C THR A 56 1.26 7.04 2.73
N LEU A 57 0.02 7.36 3.11
CA LEU A 57 -1.01 7.86 2.23
C LEU A 57 -1.04 9.39 2.37
N SER A 58 -1.06 10.09 1.25
CA SER A 58 -1.39 11.50 1.20
C SER A 58 -2.39 11.76 0.10
N GLY A 59 -3.31 12.69 0.33
CA GLY A 59 -4.35 12.97 -0.64
C GLY A 59 -5.03 14.30 -0.40
N THR A 60 -5.91 14.64 -1.32
CA THR A 60 -6.68 15.88 -1.26
C THR A 60 -8.08 15.61 -1.71
N TYR A 61 -9.05 15.98 -0.89
CA TYR A 61 -10.46 15.90 -1.21
C TYR A 61 -10.86 16.97 -2.23
N GLN A 62 -12.02 16.78 -2.87
CA GLN A 62 -12.57 17.76 -3.82
C GLN A 62 -12.79 19.14 -3.19
N ASN A 63 -13.06 19.21 -1.88
CA ASN A 63 -13.24 20.45 -1.14
C ASN A 63 -11.92 21.15 -0.76
N GLY A 64 -10.77 20.63 -1.19
CA GLY A 64 -9.45 21.19 -0.89
C GLY A 64 -8.85 20.77 0.45
N THR A 65 -9.51 19.89 1.21
CA THR A 65 -8.95 19.33 2.46
C THR A 65 -7.85 18.34 2.10
N ASP A 66 -6.66 18.52 2.66
CA ASP A 66 -5.56 17.57 2.58
C ASP A 66 -5.68 16.52 3.69
N VAL A 67 -5.32 15.28 3.37
CA VAL A 67 -5.24 14.16 4.31
C VAL A 67 -3.87 13.54 4.21
N VAL A 68 -3.31 13.16 5.35
CA VAL A 68 -2.13 12.30 5.42
C VAL A 68 -2.36 11.26 6.50
N GLU A 69 -2.11 10.01 6.12
CA GLU A 69 -2.22 8.86 7.00
C GLU A 69 -0.92 8.05 6.91
N ARG A 70 -0.40 7.63 8.05
CA ARG A 70 0.77 6.77 8.17
C ARG A 70 0.43 5.60 9.08
N SER A 71 0.78 4.39 8.69
CA SER A 71 0.60 3.21 9.54
C SER A 71 1.43 2.01 9.06
N CYS A 72 1.29 0.89 9.76
CA CYS A 72 1.74 -0.42 9.32
C CYS A 72 0.80 -0.98 8.24
N SER A 73 1.33 -1.59 7.19
CA SER A 73 0.60 -2.35 6.18
C SER A 73 1.11 -3.79 6.15
N GLY A 74 0.19 -4.75 6.28
CA GLY A 74 0.47 -6.15 6.04
C GLY A 74 0.14 -6.62 4.64
N ASN A 75 -0.48 -5.75 3.85
CA ASN A 75 -0.89 -6.12 2.52
C ASN A 75 0.21 -5.77 1.53
N SER A 76 1.00 -6.78 1.16
CA SER A 76 1.92 -6.68 0.04
C SER A 76 1.17 -6.20 -1.21
N VAL A 77 -0.12 -6.53 -1.39
CA VAL A 77 -0.93 -6.07 -2.53
C VAL A 77 -1.05 -4.54 -2.58
N ALA A 78 -1.27 -3.88 -1.43
CA ALA A 78 -1.37 -2.42 -1.39
C ALA A 78 -0.02 -1.75 -1.72
N CYS A 79 1.07 -2.35 -1.24
CA CYS A 79 2.42 -1.87 -1.48
C CYS A 79 3.01 -2.29 -2.85
N HIS A 80 2.50 -3.36 -3.47
CA HIS A 80 2.89 -3.82 -4.80
C HIS A 80 2.15 -3.07 -5.91
N ASN A 81 0.95 -2.57 -5.63
CA ASN A 81 0.17 -1.79 -6.57
C ASN A 81 -0.42 -0.55 -5.88
N THR A 82 0.47 0.40 -5.60
CA THR A 82 0.13 1.67 -4.96
C THR A 82 -0.83 2.49 -5.82
N GLU A 83 -0.74 2.36 -7.15
CA GLU A 83 -1.61 3.01 -8.11
C GLU A 83 -3.07 2.55 -8.01
N ALA A 84 -3.29 1.23 -8.07
CA ALA A 84 -4.63 0.64 -7.92
C ALA A 84 -5.20 0.91 -6.51
N THR A 85 -4.34 0.88 -5.49
CA THR A 85 -4.73 1.26 -4.13
C THR A 85 -5.22 2.71 -4.09
N CYS A 86 -4.47 3.63 -4.68
CA CYS A 86 -4.88 5.03 -4.78
C CYS A 86 -6.17 5.22 -5.57
N PHE A 87 -6.38 4.47 -6.65
CA PHE A 87 -7.62 4.51 -7.42
C PHE A 87 -8.83 4.08 -6.59
N ILE A 88 -8.70 2.97 -5.86
CA ILE A 88 -9.75 2.47 -4.97
C ILE A 88 -10.04 3.48 -3.86
N LEU A 89 -9.00 4.05 -3.23
CA LEU A 89 -9.14 5.06 -2.18
C LEU A 89 -9.76 6.35 -2.72
N ALA A 90 -9.37 6.78 -3.92
CA ALA A 90 -9.92 7.97 -4.56
C ALA A 90 -11.41 7.83 -4.87
N ILE A 91 -11.86 6.67 -5.34
CA ILE A 91 -13.29 6.39 -5.53
C ILE A 91 -14.02 6.29 -4.19
N LYS A 92 -13.48 5.51 -3.25
CA LYS A 92 -14.14 5.22 -1.97
C LYS A 92 -14.31 6.47 -1.11
N TYR A 93 -13.32 7.35 -1.09
CA TYR A 93 -13.30 8.54 -0.24
C TYR A 93 -13.48 9.85 -1.02
N GLY A 94 -13.56 9.82 -2.35
CA GLY A 94 -13.72 11.04 -3.15
C GLY A 94 -12.46 11.92 -3.17
N LEU A 95 -11.27 11.30 -3.18
CA LEU A 95 -10.02 12.04 -3.28
C LEU A 95 -9.80 12.53 -4.71
N LYS A 96 -9.48 13.82 -4.86
CA LYS A 96 -9.02 14.45 -6.10
C LYS A 96 -7.59 14.06 -6.45
N SER A 97 -6.74 13.88 -5.44
CA SER A 97 -5.38 13.37 -5.62
C SER A 97 -5.06 12.35 -4.56
N CYS A 98 -4.29 11.33 -4.92
CA CYS A 98 -3.78 10.33 -3.99
C CYS A 98 -2.32 10.01 -4.34
N ALA A 99 -1.47 9.95 -3.33
CA ALA A 99 -0.15 9.36 -3.38
C ALA A 99 -0.04 8.35 -2.24
N PHE A 100 0.40 7.14 -2.55
CA PHE A 100 0.55 6.05 -1.60
C PHE A 100 1.93 5.45 -1.78
N GLU A 101 2.73 5.45 -0.73
CA GLU A 101 4.09 4.95 -0.74
C GLU A 101 4.29 3.95 0.39
N CYS A 102 5.10 2.93 0.14
CA CYS A 102 5.47 1.93 1.13
C CYS A 102 6.98 1.79 1.24
N CYS A 103 7.43 1.40 2.42
CA CYS A 103 8.81 1.09 2.72
C CYS A 103 8.86 0.02 3.82
N ASN A 104 9.96 -0.68 3.98
CA ASN A 104 10.06 -1.88 4.84
C ASN A 104 11.23 -1.82 5.83
N THR A 105 11.63 -0.60 6.22
CA THR A 105 12.65 -0.36 7.25
C THR A 105 12.06 0.47 8.39
N ASP A 106 12.65 0.39 9.58
CA ASP A 106 12.08 1.04 10.75
C ASP A 106 11.89 2.55 10.54
N ASN A 107 10.68 3.03 10.85
CA ASN A 107 10.28 4.43 10.81
C ASN A 107 10.52 5.13 9.45
N CYS A 108 10.63 4.36 8.37
CA CYS A 108 10.93 4.88 7.03
C CYS A 108 9.85 5.81 6.48
N ASN A 109 8.61 5.69 6.96
CA ASN A 109 7.48 6.51 6.55
C ASN A 109 7.44 7.91 7.20
N ASN A 110 8.57 8.43 7.71
CA ASN A 110 8.62 9.74 8.37
C ASN A 110 8.76 10.94 7.40
N TYR A 111 7.99 10.95 6.31
CA TYR A 111 7.98 12.04 5.34
C TYR A 111 6.60 12.19 4.70
N THR A 112 6.37 13.29 4.01
CA THR A 112 5.15 13.50 3.23
C THR A 112 5.52 13.32 1.75
N PRO A 113 4.94 12.34 1.04
CA PRO A 113 5.17 12.13 -0.38
C PRO A 113 4.98 13.42 -1.17
N SER A 114 5.91 13.74 -2.07
CA SER A 114 5.70 14.86 -3.00
C SER A 114 4.57 14.47 -3.96
N ARG A 115 3.68 15.41 -4.27
CA ARG A 115 2.52 15.14 -5.17
C ARG A 115 2.93 14.71 -6.58
N GLU A 116 4.21 14.79 -6.93
CA GLU A 116 4.73 14.42 -8.25
C GLU A 116 4.63 12.91 -8.51
N THR A 117 4.55 12.07 -7.48
CA THR A 117 4.28 10.63 -7.59
C THR A 117 2.79 10.27 -7.55
N GLY A 118 1.91 11.25 -7.33
CA GLY A 118 0.47 11.02 -7.12
C GLY A 118 -0.36 11.09 -8.40
N ILE A 119 -1.37 10.23 -8.50
CA ILE A 119 -2.36 10.36 -9.58
C ILE A 119 -3.33 11.49 -9.24
N ASN A 120 -3.45 12.43 -10.16
CA ASN A 120 -4.51 13.43 -10.15
C ASN A 120 -5.75 12.83 -10.81
N TYR A 121 -6.76 12.53 -9.99
CA TYR A 121 -8.08 12.14 -10.45
C TYR A 121 -8.88 13.42 -10.68
N THR A 122 -8.95 13.87 -11.93
CA THR A 122 -10.02 14.78 -12.34
C THR A 122 -11.31 13.99 -12.35
N PRO A 123 -12.31 14.31 -11.53
CA PRO A 123 -13.63 13.74 -11.70
C PRO A 123 -14.11 14.20 -13.08
N SER A 124 -14.13 13.27 -14.03
CA SER A 124 -14.80 13.49 -15.31
C SER A 124 -16.23 13.84 -14.95
N SER A 125 -16.61 15.11 -15.11
CA SER A 125 -18.00 15.53 -15.10
C SER A 125 -18.72 14.61 -16.06
N ALA A 126 -19.56 13.73 -15.51
CA ALA A 126 -20.28 12.71 -16.24
C ALA A 126 -21.32 13.36 -17.16
N THR A 127 -20.87 13.86 -18.30
CA THR A 127 -21.67 14.14 -19.48
C THR A 127 -20.91 13.56 -20.65
N GLY A 128 -21.19 12.28 -20.96
CA GLY A 128 -20.66 11.61 -22.14
C GLY A 128 -20.04 10.24 -21.86
N VAL A 129 -20.79 9.32 -21.25
CA VAL A 129 -20.50 7.89 -21.43
C VAL A 129 -20.73 7.60 -22.91
N MET A 130 -19.67 7.58 -23.72
CA MET A 130 -19.72 7.00 -25.04
C MET A 130 -20.05 5.53 -24.88
N MET A 131 -21.27 5.17 -25.32
CA MET A 131 -21.71 3.82 -25.65
C MET A 131 -20.64 3.13 -26.49
N THR A 132 -19.76 2.37 -25.85
CA THR A 132 -18.85 1.47 -26.56
C THR A 132 -19.63 0.20 -26.83
N LYS A 133 -20.25 0.14 -28.01
CA LYS A 133 -20.92 -1.06 -28.55
C LYS A 133 -19.91 -2.21 -28.58
N PHE A 134 -20.04 -3.17 -27.68
CA PHE A 134 -19.43 -4.49 -27.84
C PHE A 134 -20.17 -5.26 -28.94
N THR A 135 -19.71 -5.14 -30.18
CA THR A 135 -20.05 -6.11 -31.23
C THR A 135 -19.32 -7.41 -30.95
N LEU A 136 -19.99 -8.34 -30.26
CA LEU A 136 -19.59 -9.74 -30.14
C LEU A 136 -19.74 -10.41 -31.52
N SER A 137 -18.63 -10.54 -32.25
CA SER A 137 -18.52 -11.46 -33.38
C SER A 137 -18.28 -12.86 -32.81
N MET A 138 -19.33 -13.65 -32.65
CA MET A 138 -19.19 -15.10 -32.42
C MET A 138 -18.78 -15.74 -33.75
N MET A 139 -17.47 -15.95 -33.90
CA MET A 139 -16.92 -16.85 -34.90
C MET A 139 -17.40 -18.28 -34.63
N VAL A 140 -18.10 -18.81 -35.63
CA VAL A 140 -18.42 -20.19 -35.95
C VAL A 140 -17.21 -21.12 -35.72
N ILE A 141 -17.20 -21.91 -34.64
CA ILE A 141 -16.48 -23.20 -34.55
C ILE A 141 -17.19 -24.12 -33.54
N VAL A 142 -18.32 -24.74 -33.91
CA VAL A 142 -18.70 -26.09 -33.40
C VAL A 142 -19.49 -26.81 -34.50
N GLY A 143 -18.81 -27.10 -35.61
CA GLY A 143 -19.27 -28.07 -36.60
C GLY A 143 -18.14 -29.04 -36.83
N LEU A 144 -17.80 -29.87 -35.83
CA LEU A 144 -16.83 -30.98 -35.97
C LEU A 144 -16.76 -31.93 -34.75
N ILE A 145 -17.77 -31.97 -33.88
CA ILE A 145 -17.87 -33.00 -32.84
C ILE A 145 -19.33 -33.39 -32.74
N PHE A 146 -19.79 -34.23 -33.66
CA PHE A 146 -20.95 -35.15 -33.62
C PHE A 146 -21.21 -35.57 -35.08
N ALA A 147 -20.15 -36.15 -35.67
CA ALA A 147 -20.32 -37.27 -36.59
C ALA A 147 -20.52 -38.53 -35.74
#